data_AF-A0A2S7T1Y0-F1
#
_entry.id   AF-A0A2S7T1Y0-F1
#
_cell.length_a   1.000
_cell.length_b   1.000
_cell.length_c   1.000
_cell.angle_alpha   90.00
_cell.angle_beta   90.00
_cell.angle_gamma   90.00
#
_symmetry.space_group_name_H-M   'P 1'
#
loop_
_entity.id
_entity.type
_entity.pdbx_description
1 polymer ?
#
loop_
_entity_poly.entity_id
_entity_poly.type
_entity_poly.pdbx_seq_one_letter_code
_entity_poly.pdbx_strand_id
1 'polypeptide(L)'
;MYHVHAQTKLYPHRISLKKGVELNLTVPKGYNIVVAAEGLHRLRFLAKSPDGRLFGTDMHNLDDNKEGKIYLFEGWDNASKQFTKVSTFAENLHNPNQVLFYTDKGKDYIYIAETDKLSRYEYHKGDKILTGKQQVLANYPDYGLSYKYGGWHLTRSLAQHNGKIYVSVGSSCNACIEKESVRATIQEMNPDGTGQRIFASGVRNAVGIKWVNNTL
;
A
#
# COMPACT_ATOMS: atom_id res chain seq x y z
N MET A 1 -22.13 2.09 31.86
CA MET A 1 -22.71 0.86 31.27
C MET A 1 -21.73 0.34 30.23
N TYR A 2 -21.16 -0.85 30.44
CA TYR A 2 -20.38 -1.51 29.40
C TYR A 2 -21.35 -2.05 28.36
N HIS A 3 -21.36 -1.47 27.16
CA HIS A 3 -22.02 -2.12 26.02
C HIS A 3 -21.21 -3.36 25.67
N VAL A 4 -21.66 -4.52 26.14
CA VAL A 4 -21.23 -5.81 25.61
C VAL A 4 -21.72 -5.85 24.17
N HIS A 5 -20.85 -5.54 23.22
CA HIS A 5 -21.15 -5.79 21.82
C HIS A 5 -21.36 -7.30 21.68
N ALA A 6 -22.56 -7.71 21.29
CA ALA A 6 -22.85 -9.09 20.96
C ALA A 6 -21.82 -9.54 19.93
N GLN A 7 -21.16 -10.68 20.18
CA GLN A 7 -20.14 -11.21 19.29
C GLN A 7 -20.74 -11.37 17.88
N THR A 8 -20.13 -10.73 16.90
CA THR A 8 -20.60 -10.77 15.51
C THR A 8 -20.67 -12.22 15.04
N LYS A 9 -21.88 -12.69 14.72
CA LYS A 9 -22.08 -14.05 14.21
C LYS A 9 -21.46 -14.17 12.80
N LEU A 10 -20.55 -15.14 12.65
CA LEU A 10 -19.86 -15.44 11.40
C LEU A 10 -20.48 -16.65 10.70
N TYR A 11 -20.49 -16.62 9.36
CA TYR A 11 -21.07 -17.65 8.51
C TYR A 11 -20.02 -18.17 7.53
N PRO A 12 -19.92 -19.51 7.33
CA PRO A 12 -18.98 -20.07 6.38
C PRO A 12 -19.34 -19.72 4.94
N HIS A 13 -18.34 -19.37 4.16
CA HIS A 13 -18.39 -19.14 2.72
C HIS A 13 -17.28 -19.93 2.04
N ARG A 14 -17.67 -20.82 1.14
CA ARG A 14 -16.72 -21.56 0.29
C ARG A 14 -16.42 -20.72 -0.94
N ILE A 15 -15.13 -20.52 -1.21
CA ILE A 15 -14.62 -19.85 -2.39
C ILE A 15 -13.81 -20.84 -3.21
N SER A 16 -14.16 -20.98 -4.48
CA SER A 16 -13.40 -21.78 -5.44
C SER A 16 -12.61 -20.85 -6.34
N LEU A 17 -11.29 -21.05 -6.38
CA LEU A 17 -10.36 -20.35 -7.26
C LEU A 17 -10.04 -21.21 -8.48
N LYS A 18 -9.39 -20.61 -9.48
CA LYS A 18 -8.76 -21.31 -10.59
C LYS A 18 -7.81 -22.40 -10.07
N LYS A 19 -7.57 -23.41 -10.91
CA LYS A 19 -6.73 -24.58 -10.60
C LYS A 19 -7.25 -25.44 -9.43
N GLY A 20 -8.54 -25.31 -9.07
CA GLY A 20 -9.18 -26.18 -8.09
C GLY A 20 -8.80 -25.87 -6.64
N VAL A 21 -8.24 -24.70 -6.35
CA VAL A 21 -7.96 -24.28 -4.98
C VAL A 21 -9.27 -23.87 -4.30
N GLU A 22 -9.54 -24.41 -3.12
CA GLU A 22 -10.72 -24.09 -2.35
C GLU A 22 -10.36 -23.44 -1.02
N LEU A 23 -11.07 -22.37 -0.68
CA LEU A 23 -10.92 -21.64 0.57
C LEU A 23 -12.25 -21.66 1.33
N ASN A 24 -12.20 -22.01 2.61
CA ASN A 24 -13.33 -21.87 3.52
C ASN A 24 -13.09 -20.64 4.40
N LEU A 25 -13.81 -19.57 4.11
CA LEU A 25 -13.73 -18.31 4.86
C LEU A 25 -14.98 -18.16 5.73
N THR A 26 -14.91 -17.33 6.76
CA THR A 26 -16.10 -16.95 7.52
C THR A 26 -16.29 -15.44 7.44
N VAL A 27 -17.52 -14.98 7.20
CA VAL A 27 -17.82 -13.54 7.13
C VAL A 27 -19.00 -13.18 8.03
N PRO A 28 -19.08 -11.92 8.51
CA PRO A 28 -20.22 -11.44 9.29
C PRO A 28 -21.57 -11.58 8.56
N LYS A 29 -22.65 -11.77 9.31
CA LYS A 29 -24.02 -11.72 8.78
C LYS A 29 -24.23 -10.44 7.94
N GLY A 30 -24.80 -10.58 6.75
CA GLY A 30 -25.12 -9.45 5.86
C GLY A 30 -23.98 -9.04 4.93
N TYR A 31 -22.81 -9.66 5.05
CA TYR A 31 -21.70 -9.48 4.12
C TYR A 31 -21.60 -10.67 3.15
N ASN A 32 -20.98 -10.43 2.00
CA ASN A 32 -20.64 -11.45 1.04
C ASN A 32 -19.16 -11.27 0.62
N ILE A 33 -18.50 -12.36 0.28
CA ILE A 33 -17.14 -12.37 -0.24
C ILE A 33 -17.13 -13.14 -1.55
N VAL A 34 -16.47 -12.59 -2.56
CA VAL A 34 -16.37 -13.14 -3.91
C VAL A 34 -14.99 -12.88 -4.47
N VAL A 35 -14.59 -13.69 -5.44
CA VAL A 35 -13.33 -13.52 -6.16
C VAL A 35 -13.48 -12.35 -7.12
N ALA A 36 -12.68 -11.29 -6.95
CA ALA A 36 -12.69 -10.13 -7.84
C ALA A 36 -11.64 -10.23 -8.97
N ALA A 37 -10.50 -10.86 -8.68
CA ALA A 37 -9.40 -11.10 -9.61
C ALA A 37 -8.50 -12.24 -9.07
N GLU A 38 -7.73 -12.89 -9.96
CA GLU A 38 -6.84 -14.01 -9.63
C GLU A 38 -5.55 -13.94 -10.45
N GLY A 39 -4.52 -14.72 -10.04
CA GLY A 39 -3.26 -14.85 -10.78
C GLY A 39 -2.24 -13.75 -10.48
N LEU A 40 -2.39 -13.08 -9.34
CA LEU A 40 -1.46 -12.07 -8.84
C LEU A 40 -0.37 -12.74 -8.00
N HIS A 41 0.78 -12.09 -7.84
CA HIS A 41 1.90 -12.61 -7.06
C HIS A 41 1.76 -12.17 -5.60
N ARG A 42 2.56 -11.19 -5.17
CA ARG A 42 2.58 -10.68 -3.81
C ARG A 42 1.85 -9.35 -3.74
N LEU A 43 0.53 -9.39 -4.00
CA LEU A 43 -0.34 -8.22 -3.88
C LEU A 43 -0.29 -7.65 -2.45
N ARG A 44 -0.27 -6.32 -2.35
CA ARG A 44 -0.18 -5.56 -1.10
C ARG A 44 -1.38 -4.64 -0.93
N PHE A 45 -1.21 -3.36 -1.25
CA PHE A 45 -2.21 -2.33 -1.00
C PHE A 45 -2.99 -2.01 -2.28
N LEU A 46 -4.28 -1.73 -2.09
CA LEU A 46 -5.15 -1.24 -3.15
C LEU A 46 -5.38 0.26 -2.97
N ALA A 47 -5.48 0.99 -4.08
CA ALA A 47 -5.83 2.40 -4.09
C ALA A 47 -6.83 2.71 -5.21
N LYS A 48 -7.75 3.64 -4.94
CA LYS A 48 -8.60 4.23 -5.99
C LYS A 48 -7.95 5.49 -6.51
N SER A 49 -7.91 5.63 -7.83
CA SER A 49 -7.50 6.86 -8.50
C SER A 49 -8.62 7.92 -8.50
N PRO A 50 -8.31 9.18 -8.83
CA PRO A 50 -9.30 10.26 -8.92
C PRO A 50 -10.41 10.04 -9.96
N ASP A 51 -10.17 9.19 -10.97
CA ASP A 51 -11.17 8.73 -11.94
C ASP A 51 -11.86 7.41 -11.54
N GLY A 52 -11.68 6.95 -10.29
CA GLY A 52 -12.42 5.83 -9.72
C GLY A 52 -11.91 4.43 -10.10
N ARG A 53 -10.80 4.34 -10.84
CA ARG A 53 -10.16 3.06 -11.20
C ARG A 53 -9.41 2.49 -10.01
N LEU A 54 -9.20 1.18 -10.01
CA LEU A 54 -8.54 0.48 -8.91
C LEU A 54 -7.11 0.09 -9.32
N PHE A 55 -6.16 0.37 -8.44
CA PHE A 55 -4.75 0.03 -8.57
C PHE A 55 -4.33 -0.88 -7.41
N GLY A 56 -3.32 -1.72 -7.64
CA GLY A 56 -2.78 -2.59 -6.59
C GLY A 56 -1.28 -2.77 -6.71
N THR A 57 -0.55 -2.63 -5.61
CA THR A 57 0.89 -2.88 -5.56
C THR A 57 1.22 -4.36 -5.41
N ASP A 58 2.25 -4.82 -6.09
CA ASP A 58 2.78 -6.18 -5.99
C ASP A 58 4.29 -6.13 -5.73
N MET A 59 4.74 -6.75 -4.64
CA MET A 59 6.14 -6.75 -4.23
C MET A 59 6.94 -7.95 -4.78
N HIS A 60 6.40 -8.64 -5.78
CA HIS A 60 6.95 -9.82 -6.44
C HIS A 60 7.09 -11.05 -5.54
N ASN A 61 7.96 -11.02 -4.53
CA ASN A 61 8.21 -12.10 -3.57
C ASN A 61 8.60 -11.55 -2.19
N LEU A 62 9.07 -12.40 -1.27
CA LEU A 62 9.43 -12.00 0.10
C LEU A 62 10.82 -11.34 0.22
N ASP A 63 11.64 -11.41 -0.83
CA ASP A 63 13.02 -10.94 -0.83
C ASP A 63 13.11 -9.45 -1.14
N ASP A 64 14.27 -8.88 -0.86
CA ASP A 64 14.58 -7.54 -1.37
C ASP A 64 14.85 -7.59 -2.88
N ASN A 65 14.01 -6.95 -3.69
CA ASN A 65 14.01 -7.09 -5.14
C ASN A 65 13.54 -5.81 -5.86
N LYS A 66 13.82 -5.74 -7.17
CA LYS A 66 13.40 -4.63 -8.05
C LYS A 66 12.46 -5.11 -9.16
N GLU A 67 11.68 -6.15 -8.90
CA GLU A 67 10.76 -6.78 -9.86
C GLU A 67 9.29 -6.45 -9.57
N GLY A 68 9.06 -5.57 -8.58
CA GLY A 68 7.74 -5.18 -8.14
C GLY A 68 6.96 -4.41 -9.20
N LYS A 69 5.63 -4.48 -9.08
CA LYS A 69 4.68 -3.95 -10.06
C LYS A 69 3.57 -3.15 -9.39
N ILE A 70 2.93 -2.30 -10.19
CA ILE A 70 1.62 -1.74 -9.89
C ILE A 70 0.66 -2.28 -10.95
N TYR A 71 -0.39 -2.96 -10.51
CA TYR A 71 -1.49 -3.40 -11.35
C TYR A 71 -2.56 -2.32 -11.47
N LEU A 72 -3.22 -2.29 -12.63
CA LEU A 72 -4.44 -1.56 -12.93
C LEU A 72 -5.55 -2.58 -13.19
N PHE A 73 -6.65 -2.47 -12.44
CA PHE A 73 -7.84 -3.31 -12.55
C PHE A 73 -8.92 -2.55 -13.32
N GLU A 74 -9.39 -3.12 -14.42
CA GLU A 74 -10.33 -2.49 -15.35
C GLU A 74 -11.57 -3.35 -15.61
N GLY A 75 -12.64 -2.68 -16.03
CA GLY A 75 -13.88 -3.33 -16.48
C GLY A 75 -14.52 -4.17 -15.38
N TRP A 76 -14.83 -3.53 -14.24
CA TRP A 76 -15.63 -4.13 -13.19
C TRP A 76 -17.03 -4.49 -13.73
N ASP A 77 -17.39 -5.76 -13.60
CA ASP A 77 -18.71 -6.25 -13.95
C ASP A 77 -19.57 -6.42 -12.69
N ASN A 78 -20.73 -5.75 -12.66
CA ASN A 78 -21.60 -5.74 -11.50
C ASN A 78 -22.35 -7.05 -11.28
N ALA A 79 -22.53 -7.88 -12.31
CA ALA A 79 -23.22 -9.15 -12.20
C ALA A 79 -22.31 -10.22 -11.58
N SER A 80 -21.13 -10.41 -12.15
CA SER A 80 -20.12 -11.38 -11.71
C SER A 80 -19.27 -10.91 -10.53
N LYS A 81 -19.27 -9.60 -10.23
CA LYS A 81 -18.41 -8.97 -9.20
C LYS A 81 -16.91 -9.20 -9.46
N GLN A 82 -16.52 -9.19 -10.73
CA GLN A 82 -15.15 -9.43 -11.18
C GLN A 82 -14.64 -8.31 -12.06
N PHE A 83 -13.32 -8.13 -12.06
CA PHE A 83 -12.64 -7.32 -13.08
C PHE A 83 -12.42 -8.16 -14.34
N THR A 84 -12.81 -7.62 -15.49
CA THR A 84 -12.58 -8.28 -16.78
C THR A 84 -11.11 -8.22 -17.23
N LYS A 85 -10.32 -7.31 -16.67
CA LYS A 85 -8.91 -7.14 -17.03
C LYS A 85 -8.07 -6.66 -15.85
N VAL A 86 -6.88 -7.24 -15.71
CA VAL A 86 -5.80 -6.73 -14.87
C VAL A 86 -4.56 -6.56 -15.73
N SER A 87 -3.98 -5.36 -15.76
CA SER A 87 -2.77 -5.05 -16.53
C SER A 87 -1.69 -4.42 -15.66
N THR A 88 -0.44 -4.53 -16.08
CA THR A 88 0.69 -3.83 -15.44
C THR A 88 0.64 -2.34 -15.81
N PHE A 89 0.53 -1.47 -14.81
CA PHE A 89 0.63 -0.02 -14.96
C PHE A 89 2.07 0.48 -14.84
N ALA A 90 2.84 -0.10 -13.91
CA ALA A 90 4.25 0.14 -13.72
C ALA A 90 4.96 -1.14 -13.28
N GLU A 91 6.25 -1.26 -13.58
CA GLU A 91 7.08 -2.42 -13.22
C GLU A 91 8.53 -2.00 -12.99
N ASN A 92 9.37 -2.96 -12.62
CA ASN A 92 10.77 -2.76 -12.24
C ASN A 92 10.94 -1.83 -11.01
N LEU A 93 9.97 -1.90 -10.09
CA LEU A 93 9.94 -1.09 -8.88
C LEU A 93 10.62 -1.82 -7.72
N HIS A 94 11.32 -1.08 -6.87
CA HIS A 94 11.96 -1.61 -5.66
C HIS A 94 10.91 -1.84 -4.57
N ASN A 95 10.34 -3.04 -4.55
CA ASN A 95 9.43 -3.47 -3.49
C ASN A 95 8.30 -2.47 -3.19
N PRO A 96 7.46 -2.12 -4.18
CA PRO A 96 6.43 -1.10 -4.03
C PRO A 96 5.39 -1.58 -3.00
N ASN A 97 5.36 -0.97 -1.82
CA ASN A 97 4.42 -1.41 -0.77
C ASN A 97 3.04 -0.80 -0.97
N GLN A 98 2.97 0.50 -1.29
CA GLN A 98 1.70 1.22 -1.40
C GLN A 98 1.78 2.32 -2.45
N VAL A 99 0.64 2.60 -3.09
CA VAL A 99 0.40 3.82 -3.86
C VAL A 99 -0.66 4.69 -3.20
N LEU A 100 -0.56 6.00 -3.40
CA LEU A 100 -1.55 6.97 -2.95
C LEU A 100 -1.80 7.98 -4.07
N PHE A 101 -3.05 8.33 -4.31
CA PHE A 101 -3.40 9.43 -5.20
C PHE A 101 -3.70 10.69 -4.38
N TYR A 102 -3.21 11.84 -4.85
CA TYR A 102 -3.43 13.12 -4.21
C TYR A 102 -3.45 14.25 -5.24
N THR A 103 -4.41 15.16 -5.11
CA THR A 103 -4.54 16.35 -5.95
C THR A 103 -3.83 17.53 -5.28
N ASP A 104 -2.74 18.00 -5.88
CA ASP A 104 -1.97 19.15 -5.42
C ASP A 104 -2.10 20.29 -6.43
N LYS A 105 -2.59 21.45 -5.99
CA LYS A 105 -2.77 22.65 -6.82
C LYS A 105 -3.49 22.37 -8.17
N GLY A 106 -4.52 21.53 -8.14
CA GLY A 106 -5.34 21.18 -9.30
C GLY A 106 -4.75 20.12 -10.24
N LYS A 107 -3.59 19.54 -9.91
CA LYS A 107 -2.97 18.43 -10.63
C LYS A 107 -3.07 17.15 -9.81
N ASP A 108 -3.46 16.07 -10.46
CA ASP A 108 -3.50 14.75 -9.84
C ASP A 108 -2.09 14.13 -9.88
N TYR A 109 -1.69 13.51 -8.78
CA TYR A 109 -0.42 12.81 -8.67
C TYR A 109 -0.64 11.39 -8.13
N ILE A 110 0.16 10.46 -8.64
CA ILE A 110 0.36 9.14 -8.03
C ILE A 110 1.68 9.14 -7.26
N TYR A 111 1.61 8.79 -5.98
CA TYR A 111 2.74 8.61 -5.09
C TYR A 111 3.04 7.11 -5.02
N ILE A 112 4.31 6.75 -5.19
CA ILE A 112 4.78 5.37 -5.17
C ILE A 112 5.78 5.24 -4.02
N ALA A 113 5.43 4.42 -3.03
CA ALA A 113 6.26 4.13 -1.87
C ALA A 113 7.05 2.83 -2.10
N GLU A 114 8.29 3.00 -2.53
CA GLU A 114 9.31 1.96 -2.69
C GLU A 114 10.14 1.84 -1.41
N THR A 115 10.91 0.76 -1.29
CA THR A 115 11.79 0.52 -0.14
C THR A 115 12.78 1.67 0.09
N ASP A 116 13.39 2.16 -0.99
CA ASP A 116 14.47 3.15 -1.01
C ASP A 116 13.98 4.60 -1.11
N LYS A 117 12.73 4.84 -1.53
CA LYS A 117 12.24 6.20 -1.75
C LYS A 117 10.72 6.33 -1.73
N LEU A 118 10.28 7.56 -1.49
CA LEU A 118 8.96 8.02 -1.91
C LEU A 118 9.14 8.89 -3.16
N SER A 119 8.44 8.55 -4.23
CA SER A 119 8.38 9.39 -5.44
C SER A 119 6.94 9.69 -5.83
N ARG A 120 6.75 10.76 -6.61
CA ARG A 120 5.48 11.05 -7.27
C ARG A 120 5.64 11.30 -8.76
N TYR A 121 4.55 11.07 -9.49
CA TYR A 121 4.40 11.31 -10.91
C TYR A 121 3.08 12.04 -11.13
N GLU A 122 3.03 12.97 -12.08
CA GLU A 122 1.76 13.54 -12.52
C GLU A 122 0.92 12.41 -13.13
N TYR A 123 -0.35 12.33 -12.73
CA TYR A 123 -1.28 11.31 -13.17
C TYR A 123 -2.38 11.96 -14.00
N HIS A 124 -2.61 11.45 -15.21
CA HIS A 124 -3.72 11.87 -16.03
C HIS A 124 -4.82 10.80 -15.99
N LYS A 125 -6.07 11.27 -15.91
CA LYS A 125 -7.23 10.39 -15.95
C LYS A 125 -7.21 9.57 -17.24
N GLY A 126 -7.43 8.26 -17.12
CA GLY A 126 -7.31 7.33 -18.25
C GLY A 126 -5.91 6.79 -18.53
N ASP A 127 -4.85 7.25 -17.86
CA ASP A 127 -3.50 6.68 -18.02
C ASP A 127 -3.51 5.16 -17.82
N LYS A 128 -2.96 4.42 -18.78
CA LYS A 128 -2.89 2.94 -18.74
C LYS A 128 -1.52 2.42 -18.32
N ILE A 129 -0.51 3.28 -18.38
CA ILE A 129 0.86 3.04 -17.93
C ILE A 129 1.34 4.28 -17.16
N LEU A 130 2.33 4.11 -16.30
CA LEU A 130 2.97 5.23 -15.61
C LEU A 130 3.70 6.12 -16.63
N THR A 131 3.34 7.39 -16.67
CA THR A 131 3.96 8.39 -17.55
C THR A 131 4.48 9.57 -16.74
N GLY A 132 5.18 10.49 -17.40
CA GLY A 132 5.69 11.70 -16.78
C GLY A 132 7.03 11.52 -16.06
N LYS A 133 7.55 12.64 -15.56
CA LYS A 133 8.86 12.70 -14.91
C LYS A 133 8.74 12.29 -13.45
N GLN A 134 9.60 11.37 -13.01
CA GLN A 134 9.73 11.03 -11.59
C GLN A 134 10.18 12.25 -10.78
N GLN A 135 9.47 12.52 -9.70
CA GLN A 135 9.87 13.48 -8.67
C GLN A 135 10.13 12.70 -7.38
N VAL A 136 11.41 12.53 -7.02
CA VAL A 136 11.78 11.89 -5.74
C VAL A 136 11.55 12.90 -4.61
N LEU A 137 10.72 12.51 -3.64
CA LEU A 137 10.33 13.37 -2.52
C LEU A 137 11.19 13.12 -1.28
N ALA A 138 11.55 11.86 -1.04
CA ALA A 138 12.41 11.45 0.07
C ALA A 138 13.14 10.15 -0.28
N ASN A 139 14.36 10.00 0.23
CA ASN A 139 15.12 8.75 0.19
C ASN A 139 15.14 8.12 1.58
N TYR A 140 15.14 6.80 1.63
CA TYR A 140 15.15 6.00 2.85
C TYR A 140 16.30 5.00 2.81
N PRO A 141 16.84 4.62 3.97
CA PRO A 141 17.80 3.52 4.02
C PRO A 141 17.16 2.24 3.51
N ASP A 142 17.82 1.63 2.52
CA ASP A 142 17.38 0.46 1.76
C ASP A 142 18.23 -0.78 2.07
N TYR A 143 18.72 -0.88 3.31
CA TYR A 143 19.43 -2.04 3.82
C TYR A 143 18.93 -2.41 5.22
N GLY A 144 19.35 -3.55 5.75
CA GLY A 144 19.05 -3.90 7.13
C GLY A 144 19.57 -5.27 7.47
N LEU A 145 19.16 -5.79 8.64
CA LEU A 145 19.64 -7.09 9.06
C LEU A 145 18.89 -8.21 8.34
N SER A 146 19.61 -9.27 7.98
CA SER A 146 19.01 -10.45 7.35
C SER A 146 18.02 -11.14 8.30
N TYR A 147 17.18 -12.02 7.76
CA TYR A 147 16.15 -12.73 8.55
C TYR A 147 16.72 -13.49 9.76
N LYS A 148 17.97 -13.99 9.65
CA LYS A 148 18.72 -14.62 10.75
C LYS A 148 18.86 -13.71 11.97
N TYR A 149 18.98 -12.40 11.75
CA TYR A 149 19.19 -11.39 12.79
C TYR A 149 17.93 -10.55 13.05
N GLY A 150 16.77 -11.11 12.72
CA GLY A 150 15.47 -10.49 12.97
C GLY A 150 14.78 -9.92 11.74
N GLY A 151 15.46 -9.81 10.60
CA GLY A 151 14.85 -9.33 9.35
C GLY A 151 14.51 -7.84 9.36
N TRP A 152 14.72 -7.21 8.22
CA TRP A 152 14.43 -5.80 8.04
C TRP A 152 12.97 -5.56 7.58
N HIS A 153 12.35 -4.52 8.14
CA HIS A 153 11.08 -3.93 7.73
C HIS A 153 11.20 -2.98 6.52
N LEU A 154 11.22 -3.56 5.32
CA LEU A 154 11.44 -2.84 4.06
C LEU A 154 10.24 -2.03 3.54
N THR A 155 9.02 -2.29 4.03
CA THR A 155 7.81 -1.63 3.55
C THR A 155 7.75 -0.14 3.90
N ARG A 156 7.10 0.64 3.04
CA ARG A 156 6.72 2.04 3.27
C ARG A 156 5.21 2.22 3.10
N SER A 157 4.53 2.68 4.15
CA SER A 157 3.07 2.86 4.13
C SER A 157 2.73 4.34 4.06
N LEU A 158 1.69 4.69 3.32
CA LEU A 158 1.28 6.07 3.06
C LEU A 158 -0.09 6.38 3.69
N ALA A 159 -0.22 7.59 4.22
CA ALA A 159 -1.50 8.22 4.52
C ALA A 159 -1.47 9.70 4.14
N GLN A 160 -2.64 10.32 4.08
CA GLN A 160 -2.76 11.77 3.88
C GLN A 160 -3.85 12.36 4.76
N HIS A 161 -3.63 13.58 5.23
CA HIS A 161 -4.56 14.32 6.08
C HIS A 161 -4.16 15.80 6.11
N ASN A 162 -5.15 16.70 6.07
CA ASN A 162 -4.96 18.16 6.17
C ASN A 162 -3.82 18.72 5.29
N GLY A 163 -3.75 18.29 4.03
CA GLY A 163 -2.76 18.78 3.08
C GLY A 163 -1.34 18.23 3.29
N LYS A 164 -1.17 17.17 4.08
CA LYS A 164 0.10 16.52 4.36
C LYS A 164 0.10 15.07 3.90
N ILE A 165 1.29 14.58 3.54
CA ILE A 165 1.58 13.18 3.27
C ILE A 165 2.36 12.60 4.45
N TYR A 166 1.96 11.40 4.87
CA TYR A 166 2.59 10.67 5.96
C TYR A 166 3.21 9.39 5.43
N VAL A 167 4.43 9.07 5.86
CA VAL A 167 5.17 7.88 5.42
C VAL A 167 5.69 7.11 6.63
N SER A 168 5.25 5.86 6.79
CA SER A 168 5.85 4.95 7.76
C SER A 168 7.19 4.41 7.23
N VAL A 169 8.22 4.46 8.06
CA VAL A 169 9.56 3.95 7.77
C VAL A 169 9.94 2.94 8.86
N GLY A 170 9.98 1.66 8.49
CA GLY A 170 10.24 0.56 9.42
C GLY A 170 11.68 0.51 9.95
N SER A 171 11.84 -0.07 11.13
CA SER A 171 13.15 -0.32 11.77
C SER A 171 14.05 -1.22 10.92
N SER A 172 15.37 -1.11 11.11
CA SER A 172 16.38 -1.91 10.39
C SER A 172 16.41 -3.39 10.81
N CYS A 173 15.83 -3.73 11.97
CA CYS A 173 15.63 -5.10 12.43
C CYS A 173 14.53 -5.25 13.50
N ASN A 174 14.39 -6.43 14.10
CA ASN A 174 13.47 -6.69 15.21
C ASN A 174 13.77 -5.90 16.49
N ALA A 175 15.04 -5.82 16.89
CA ALA A 175 15.50 -5.15 18.10
C ALA A 175 16.90 -4.56 17.88
N CYS A 176 16.95 -3.37 17.28
CA CYS A 176 18.19 -2.68 16.92
C CYS A 176 18.22 -1.26 17.50
N ILE A 177 19.41 -0.77 17.76
CA ILE A 177 19.67 0.66 17.88
C ILE A 177 19.84 1.17 16.45
N GLU A 178 18.94 2.05 16.02
CA GLU A 178 18.95 2.58 14.65
C GLU A 178 20.14 3.52 14.42
N LYS A 179 20.73 3.43 13.22
CA LYS A 179 21.78 4.35 12.78
C LYS A 179 21.19 5.64 12.24
N GLU A 180 20.11 5.54 11.46
CA GLU A 180 19.42 6.67 10.88
C GLU A 180 18.17 7.03 11.68
N SER A 181 18.02 8.32 12.00
CA SER A 181 16.88 8.85 12.77
C SER A 181 15.53 8.68 12.08
N VAL A 182 15.51 8.43 10.77
CA VAL A 182 14.29 8.18 9.99
C VAL A 182 13.72 6.77 10.19
N ARG A 183 14.44 5.87 10.85
CA ARG A 183 14.00 4.50 11.11
C ARG A 183 13.04 4.43 12.30
N ALA A 184 12.09 3.51 12.22
CA ALA A 184 11.05 3.32 13.22
C ALA A 184 10.24 4.60 13.47
N THR A 185 9.95 5.36 12.40
CA THR A 185 9.21 6.61 12.46
C THR A 185 8.02 6.62 11.51
N ILE A 186 7.15 7.61 11.73
CA ILE A 186 6.23 8.13 10.73
C ILE A 186 6.72 9.54 10.40
N GLN A 187 7.06 9.78 9.13
CA GLN A 187 7.41 11.10 8.61
C GLN A 187 6.15 11.85 8.16
N GLU A 188 6.13 13.16 8.31
CA GLU A 188 5.15 14.07 7.70
C GLU A 188 5.86 15.01 6.73
N MET A 189 5.26 15.28 5.57
CA MET A 189 5.76 16.24 4.58
C MET A 189 4.62 16.93 3.82
N ASN A 190 4.93 18.04 3.16
CA ASN A 190 4.06 18.62 2.14
C ASN A 190 3.95 17.67 0.94
N PRO A 191 2.91 17.80 0.08
CA PRO A 191 2.74 16.93 -1.08
C PRO A 191 3.91 16.98 -2.07
N ASP A 192 4.65 18.08 -2.13
CA ASP A 192 5.87 18.23 -2.94
C ASP A 192 7.15 17.73 -2.26
N GLY A 193 7.02 17.08 -1.10
CA GLY A 193 8.14 16.54 -0.32
C GLY A 193 8.84 17.58 0.56
N THR A 194 8.47 18.87 0.50
CA THR A 194 9.07 19.90 1.35
C THR A 194 8.56 19.82 2.80
N GLY A 195 9.29 20.43 3.73
CA GLY A 195 8.87 20.51 5.14
C GLY A 195 8.82 19.17 5.87
N GLN A 196 9.76 18.26 5.55
CA GLN A 196 9.83 16.94 6.17
C GLN A 196 10.14 17.05 7.66
N ARG A 197 9.41 16.29 8.48
CA ARG A 197 9.68 16.13 9.90
C ARG A 197 9.26 14.75 10.39
N ILE A 198 9.83 14.32 11.51
CA ILE A 198 9.34 13.16 12.25
C ILE A 198 8.02 13.56 12.93
N PHE A 199 6.93 12.87 12.59
CA PHE A 199 5.62 13.04 13.21
C PHE A 199 5.49 12.15 14.46
N ALA A 200 5.95 10.90 14.36
CA ALA A 200 6.00 9.95 15.46
C ALA A 200 7.27 9.08 15.35
N SER A 201 7.80 8.62 16.49
CA SER A 201 8.96 7.74 16.57
C SER A 201 8.69 6.57 17.51
N GLY A 202 9.56 5.55 17.49
CA GLY A 202 9.37 4.31 18.25
C GLY A 202 8.38 3.33 17.61
N VAL A 203 8.06 3.53 16.33
CA VAL A 203 7.10 2.72 15.58
C VAL A 203 7.86 1.65 14.79
N ARG A 204 8.03 0.45 15.37
CA ARG A 204 8.86 -0.63 14.78
C ARG A 204 8.56 -0.89 13.30
N ASN A 205 7.30 -1.15 12.95
CA ASN A 205 6.91 -1.47 11.57
C ASN A 205 5.41 -1.22 11.34
N ALA A 206 5.02 0.03 11.06
CA ALA A 206 3.64 0.34 10.68
C ALA A 206 3.40 0.02 9.19
N VAL A 207 2.97 -1.22 8.93
CA VAL A 207 2.75 -1.77 7.58
C VAL A 207 1.44 -1.29 6.94
N GLY A 208 0.60 -0.58 7.69
CA GLY A 208 -0.54 0.19 7.19
C GLY A 208 -0.85 1.32 8.15
N ILE A 209 -1.12 2.51 7.62
CA ILE A 209 -1.47 3.70 8.40
C ILE A 209 -2.68 4.37 7.75
N LYS A 210 -3.59 4.92 8.55
CA LYS A 210 -4.78 5.61 8.04
C LYS A 210 -5.33 6.56 9.09
N TRP A 211 -5.53 7.81 8.69
CA TRP A 211 -6.29 8.75 9.49
C TRP A 211 -7.76 8.35 9.61
N VAL A 212 -8.25 8.31 10.84
CA VAL A 212 -9.66 8.21 11.20
C VAL A 212 -10.00 9.48 11.98
N ASN A 213 -10.80 10.36 11.38
CA ASN A 213 -11.02 11.71 11.87
C ASN A 213 -9.67 12.45 12.03
N ASN A 214 -9.36 12.93 13.23
CA ASN A 214 -8.11 13.64 13.54
C ASN A 214 -7.13 12.75 14.32
N THR A 215 -7.17 11.44 14.10
CA THR A 215 -6.24 10.48 14.71
C THR A 215 -5.63 9.59 13.63
N LEU A 216 -4.30 9.47 13.65
CA LEU A 216 -3.55 8.59 12.76
C LEU A 216 -3.51 7.15 13.29
#